data_AF-A0A922NYP8-F1
#
_entry.id   AF-A0A922NYP8-F1
#
_cell.length_a   1.000
_cell.length_b   1.000
_cell.length_c   1.000
_cell.angle_alpha   90.00
_cell.angle_beta   90.00
_cell.angle_gamma   90.00
#
_symmetry.space_group_name_H-M   'P 1'
#
loop_
_entity.id
_entity.type
_entity.pdbx_description
1 polymer ?
#
loop_
_entity_poly.entity_id
_entity_poly.type
_entity_poly.pdbx_seq_one_letter_code
_entity_poly.pdbx_strand_id
1 'polypeptide(L)'
;MITYQSAVMQVELFSTSDAAVASAFAGPAPEQFEGDGTVRNGRLKVKRRADGKDWWVKENHLDDVTPLLETSLPALEEEEFFDAADRAAQFTSGFRGAGGMNVEYLLLLAWVESRWTNTDSQGRSDANADRAGPIGPFRFATTTWSMLAGDTNYGSLLDGYADLDRVKPSAQCIFAAAYANRLQFALKSRAPSLEAPAWMLRLGHCIGEDSLIRFAQLKNEDSISSTVAGKAAIEEAVIAQNGHLFPRGSQTSRSEVELIIASEFANARAPVEQRLGGLVSAALIEDLANGGRPGLRTGAFGLLDFIAQYESRGSYLKVVDNKEDRLPKKLTMMTIAEVLAAQTQLGGRNACGKYQIVHDTLRGNYARAGHALRDLFNSDAQDKIAYHLLMEVRKGQDFIDSDRSDAKYHTFALAVAQEWAAVPVLTATQGAHIALQRGDSYYRGGNAKNAAGVSPELFESALKKFMAEAPRSHRGTPP
;
A
#
# COMPACT_ATOMS: atom_id res chain seq x y z
N MET A 1 -1.13 24.48 -9.85
CA MET A 1 -0.59 25.86 -9.79
C MET A 1 -1.44 26.60 -8.78
N ILE A 2 -0.84 27.01 -7.66
CA ILE A 2 -1.51 27.63 -6.51
C ILE A 2 -1.49 29.14 -6.75
N THR A 3 -2.62 29.83 -6.59
CA THR A 3 -2.66 31.30 -6.68
C THR A 3 -2.48 31.87 -5.29
N TYR A 4 -1.58 32.83 -5.12
CA TYR A 4 -1.33 33.50 -3.86
C TYR A 4 -1.65 34.98 -3.98
N GLN A 5 -1.92 35.63 -2.85
CA GLN A 5 -2.15 37.06 -2.72
C GLN A 5 -1.29 37.56 -1.58
N SER A 6 -0.73 38.75 -1.71
CA SER A 6 0.08 39.33 -0.65
C SER A 6 -0.73 39.50 0.64
N ALA A 7 -0.27 38.87 1.73
CA ALA A 7 -0.82 39.00 3.08
C ALA A 7 -0.36 40.28 3.78
N VAL A 8 0.70 40.90 3.26
CA VAL A 8 1.34 42.10 3.79
C VAL A 8 1.42 43.19 2.71
N MET A 9 1.42 44.46 3.12
CA MET A 9 1.47 45.59 2.19
C MET A 9 2.78 45.70 1.39
N GLN A 10 3.86 45.06 1.84
CA GLN A 10 5.13 45.01 1.12
C GLN A 10 5.67 43.60 1.12
N VAL A 11 5.63 42.97 -0.05
CA VAL A 11 6.19 41.63 -0.25
C VAL A 11 7.61 41.75 -0.78
N GLU A 12 8.58 41.26 -0.02
CA GLU A 12 9.96 41.09 -0.47
C GLU A 12 10.05 40.02 -1.58
N LEU A 13 10.64 40.39 -2.71
CA LEU A 13 10.85 39.52 -3.86
C LEU A 13 12.35 39.19 -4.01
N PHE A 14 12.69 37.92 -4.00
CA PHE A 14 14.07 37.43 -4.09
C PHE A 14 14.30 36.73 -5.44
N SER A 15 15.42 36.98 -6.11
CA SER A 15 15.75 36.34 -7.39
C SER A 15 16.16 34.86 -7.26
N THR A 16 16.59 34.43 -6.06
CA THR A 16 16.95 33.03 -5.75
C THR A 16 16.52 32.66 -4.34
N SER A 17 16.39 31.36 -4.04
CA SER A 17 16.03 30.85 -2.71
C SER A 17 17.01 31.24 -1.61
N ASP A 18 18.28 31.45 -1.96
CA ASP A 18 19.40 31.70 -1.03
C ASP A 18 19.82 33.18 -0.97
N ALA A 19 19.14 34.08 -1.68
CA ALA A 19 19.49 35.50 -1.68
C ALA A 19 19.37 36.11 -0.27
N ALA A 20 20.44 36.77 0.19
CA ALA A 20 20.48 37.39 1.51
C ALA A 20 19.62 38.66 1.61
N VAL A 21 19.38 39.34 0.48
CA VAL A 21 18.66 40.63 0.38
C VAL A 21 17.60 40.53 -0.71
N ALA A 22 16.47 41.22 -0.51
CA ALA A 22 15.41 41.29 -1.51
C ALA A 22 15.89 42.05 -2.76
N SER A 23 15.59 41.49 -3.93
CA SER A 23 15.94 42.09 -5.23
C SER A 23 14.91 43.13 -5.67
N ALA A 24 13.67 43.01 -5.17
CA ALA A 24 12.59 43.95 -5.42
C ALA A 24 11.53 43.88 -4.30
N PHE A 25 10.56 44.79 -4.34
CA PHE A 25 9.38 44.78 -3.49
C PHE A 25 8.12 44.86 -4.36
N ALA A 26 7.07 44.12 -3.96
CA ALA A 26 5.73 44.31 -4.49
C ALA A 26 5.15 45.66 -4.02
N GLY A 27 4.28 46.27 -4.82
CA GLY A 27 3.69 47.56 -4.55
C GLY A 27 2.74 47.56 -3.33
N PRO A 28 2.19 48.73 -2.94
CA PRO A 28 1.36 48.88 -1.73
C PRO A 28 -0.05 48.27 -1.83
N ALA A 29 -0.44 47.73 -2.99
CA ALA A 29 -1.74 47.11 -3.20
C ALA A 29 -1.60 45.58 -3.19
N PRO A 30 -2.66 44.83 -2.86
CA PRO A 30 -2.59 43.39 -2.88
C PRO A 30 -2.21 42.84 -4.27
N GLU A 31 -1.12 42.08 -4.35
CA GLU A 31 -0.64 41.50 -5.60
C GLU A 31 -0.88 39.99 -5.66
N GLN A 32 -1.12 39.48 -6.88
CA GLN A 32 -1.32 38.05 -7.11
C GLN A 32 -0.06 37.37 -7.65
N PHE A 33 0.17 36.15 -7.19
CA PHE A 33 1.27 35.30 -7.58
C PHE A 33 0.77 33.89 -7.93
N GLU A 34 1.52 33.14 -8.72
CA GLU A 34 1.23 31.78 -9.14
C GLU A 34 2.40 30.87 -8.79
N GLY A 35 2.27 29.99 -7.80
CA GLY A 35 3.32 29.06 -7.40
C GLY A 35 3.03 27.62 -7.80
N ASP A 36 4.08 26.80 -7.84
CA ASP A 36 3.99 25.35 -7.99
C ASP A 36 4.03 24.62 -6.64
N GLY A 37 4.08 25.36 -5.53
CA GLY A 37 4.19 24.81 -4.17
C GLY A 37 5.63 24.54 -3.73
N THR A 38 6.64 24.82 -4.56
CA THR A 38 8.04 24.59 -4.21
C THR A 38 8.49 25.56 -3.11
N VAL A 39 8.89 25.02 -1.96
CA VAL A 39 9.48 25.80 -0.85
C VAL A 39 10.96 25.45 -0.69
N ARG A 40 11.81 26.46 -0.54
CA ARG A 40 13.24 26.33 -0.16
C ARG A 40 13.65 27.47 0.76
N ASN A 41 14.34 27.14 1.85
CA ASN A 41 14.81 28.09 2.85
C ASN A 41 13.70 29.04 3.38
N GLY A 42 12.50 28.50 3.64
CA GLY A 42 11.36 29.29 4.11
C GLY A 42 10.80 30.27 3.07
N ARG A 43 11.14 30.08 1.79
CA ARG A 43 10.63 30.87 0.67
C ARG A 43 9.94 29.99 -0.34
N LEU A 44 8.81 30.45 -0.83
CA LEU A 44 8.01 29.84 -1.85
C LEU A 44 8.41 30.37 -3.24
N LYS A 45 8.54 29.48 -4.22
CA LYS A 45 8.75 29.83 -5.62
C LYS A 45 7.40 30.20 -6.26
N VAL A 46 7.31 31.41 -6.78
CA VAL A 46 6.09 31.94 -7.40
C VAL A 46 6.39 32.74 -8.65
N LYS A 47 5.44 32.81 -9.56
CA LYS A 47 5.42 33.71 -10.71
C LYS A 47 4.51 34.88 -10.41
N ARG A 48 5.04 36.09 -10.43
CA ARG A 48 4.24 37.29 -10.17
C ARG A 48 3.40 37.62 -11.40
N ARG A 49 2.09 37.79 -11.25
CA ARG A 49 1.19 38.01 -12.41
C ARG A 49 1.44 39.33 -13.14
N ALA A 50 1.84 40.37 -12.41
CA ALA A 50 2.03 41.71 -12.99
C ALA A 50 3.15 41.78 -14.03
N ASP A 51 4.22 40.99 -13.86
CA ASP A 51 5.39 41.01 -14.75
C ASP A 51 5.74 39.64 -15.35
N GLY A 52 5.05 38.57 -14.95
CA GLY A 52 5.27 37.21 -15.41
C GLY A 52 6.61 36.60 -14.97
N LYS A 53 7.33 37.25 -14.05
CA LYS A 53 8.66 36.81 -13.60
C LYS A 53 8.57 35.84 -12.44
N ASP A 54 9.50 34.90 -12.41
CA ASP A 54 9.70 34.00 -11.28
C ASP A 54 10.43 34.72 -10.15
N TRP A 55 9.91 34.54 -8.94
CA TRP A 55 10.40 35.11 -7.70
C TRP A 55 10.38 34.06 -6.60
N TRP A 56 11.20 34.28 -5.58
CA TRP A 56 11.10 33.62 -4.29
C TRP A 56 10.54 34.61 -3.29
N VAL A 57 9.53 34.19 -2.53
CA VAL A 57 8.81 35.05 -1.59
C VAL A 57 8.74 34.34 -0.24
N LYS A 58 8.90 35.06 0.87
CA LYS A 58 8.71 34.47 2.20
C LYS A 58 7.28 33.95 2.33
N GLU A 59 7.14 32.72 2.83
CA GLU A 59 5.84 32.04 2.89
C GLU A 59 4.79 32.84 3.67
N ASN A 60 5.20 33.44 4.80
CA ASN A 60 4.33 34.28 5.63
C ASN A 60 3.96 35.65 5.02
N HIS A 61 4.43 35.97 3.82
CA HIS A 61 4.04 37.19 3.09
C HIS A 61 2.88 36.93 2.11
N LEU A 62 2.48 35.68 1.95
CA LEU A 62 1.48 35.25 0.98
C LEU A 62 0.34 34.51 1.67
N ASP A 63 -0.88 34.95 1.39
CA ASP A 63 -2.10 34.19 1.64
C ASP A 63 -2.42 33.36 0.40
N ASP A 64 -2.80 32.11 0.57
CA ASP A 64 -3.32 31.30 -0.52
C ASP A 64 -4.70 31.83 -0.94
N VAL A 65 -4.83 32.26 -2.20
CA VAL A 65 -6.09 32.68 -2.83
C VAL A 65 -6.38 31.85 -4.08
N THR A 66 -5.87 30.62 -4.13
CA THR A 66 -6.26 29.69 -5.17
C THR A 66 -7.78 29.69 -5.26
N PRO A 67 -8.38 29.96 -6.44
CA PRO A 67 -9.82 29.84 -6.59
C PRO A 67 -10.16 28.43 -6.17
N LEU A 68 -11.00 28.29 -5.14
CA LEU A 68 -11.58 27.06 -4.62
C LEU A 68 -11.08 25.83 -5.38
N LEU A 69 -9.97 25.28 -4.89
CA LEU A 69 -9.47 23.94 -5.20
C LEU A 69 -10.68 23.07 -5.49
N GLU A 70 -10.83 22.59 -6.74
CA GLU A 70 -12.02 21.91 -7.28
C GLU A 70 -13.01 21.62 -6.18
N THR A 71 -14.06 22.45 -6.11
CA THR A 71 -14.96 22.51 -4.95
C THR A 71 -15.52 21.16 -4.53
N SER A 72 -15.53 20.19 -5.44
CA SER A 72 -15.96 18.84 -5.19
C SER A 72 -14.85 17.90 -4.73
N LEU A 73 -15.18 17.03 -3.78
CA LEU A 73 -14.41 15.81 -3.54
C LEU A 73 -14.45 14.95 -4.82
N PRO A 74 -13.29 14.55 -5.38
CA PRO A 74 -13.26 13.82 -6.65
C PRO A 74 -13.98 12.48 -6.52
N ALA A 75 -14.73 12.09 -7.54
CA ALA A 75 -15.39 10.79 -7.58
C ALA A 75 -14.37 9.65 -7.48
N LEU A 76 -14.83 8.51 -6.97
CA LEU A 76 -14.03 7.30 -6.91
C LEU A 76 -14.20 6.52 -8.22
N GLU A 77 -13.14 6.51 -9.03
CA GLU A 77 -13.01 5.55 -10.12
C GLU A 77 -12.56 4.21 -9.54
N GLU A 78 -13.38 3.17 -9.70
CA GLU A 78 -13.21 1.89 -8.99
C GLU A 78 -11.83 1.26 -9.24
N GLU A 79 -11.35 1.30 -10.48
CA GLU A 79 -10.04 0.76 -10.87
C GLU A 79 -8.88 1.57 -10.27
N GLU A 80 -8.97 2.90 -10.28
CA GLU A 80 -7.95 3.75 -9.68
C GLU A 80 -7.89 3.58 -8.17
N PHE A 81 -9.06 3.41 -7.55
CA PHE A 81 -9.17 3.16 -6.14
C PHE A 81 -8.58 1.80 -5.75
N PHE A 82 -8.92 0.74 -6.51
CA PHE A 82 -8.33 -0.59 -6.35
C PHE A 82 -6.80 -0.53 -6.46
N ASP A 83 -6.28 0.06 -7.53
CA ASP A 83 -4.83 0.19 -7.74
C ASP A 83 -4.15 0.96 -6.61
N ALA A 84 -4.79 2.02 -6.09
CA ALA A 84 -4.25 2.79 -5.00
C ALA A 84 -4.26 2.02 -3.68
N ALA A 85 -5.35 1.28 -3.39
CA ALA A 85 -5.46 0.42 -2.23
C ALA A 85 -4.45 -0.74 -2.29
N ASP A 86 -4.28 -1.37 -3.46
CA ASP A 86 -3.32 -2.45 -3.66
C ASP A 86 -1.88 -1.99 -3.43
N ARG A 87 -1.48 -0.86 -4.03
CA ARG A 87 -0.16 -0.26 -3.76
C ARG A 87 0.02 0.08 -2.28
N ALA A 88 -1.00 0.65 -1.64
CA ALA A 88 -0.94 1.00 -0.22
C ALA A 88 -0.78 -0.23 0.68
N ALA A 89 -1.53 -1.30 0.40
CA ALA A 89 -1.39 -2.57 1.10
C ALA A 89 0.02 -3.13 0.92
N GLN A 90 0.56 -3.13 -0.30
CA GLN A 90 1.92 -3.60 -0.57
C GLN A 90 2.99 -2.82 0.18
N PHE A 91 2.93 -1.49 0.16
CA PHE A 91 3.93 -0.64 0.84
C PHE A 91 3.96 -0.83 2.36
N THR A 92 2.82 -1.21 2.94
CA THR A 92 2.67 -1.34 4.40
C THR A 92 2.71 -2.80 4.87
N SER A 93 2.63 -3.77 3.97
CA SER A 93 2.74 -5.19 4.29
C SER A 93 4.14 -5.51 4.84
N GLY A 94 4.20 -6.11 6.03
CA GLY A 94 5.45 -6.40 6.74
C GLY A 94 6.13 -5.17 7.35
N PHE A 95 5.64 -3.95 7.09
CA PHE A 95 6.22 -2.73 7.64
C PHE A 95 6.20 -2.77 9.17
N ARG A 96 7.35 -2.43 9.78
CA ARG A 96 7.61 -2.52 11.23
C ARG A 96 7.32 -3.89 11.86
N GLY A 97 7.25 -4.96 11.06
CA GLY A 97 6.94 -6.30 11.55
C GLY A 97 5.52 -6.45 12.11
N ALA A 98 4.59 -5.54 11.75
CA ALA A 98 3.22 -5.51 12.26
C ALA A 98 2.39 -6.74 11.83
N GLY A 99 2.65 -7.26 10.63
CA GLY A 99 1.81 -8.27 9.99
C GLY A 99 1.72 -7.99 8.49
N GLY A 100 0.84 -8.69 7.79
CA GLY A 100 0.59 -8.38 6.38
C GLY A 100 -0.48 -7.31 6.20
N MET A 101 -0.60 -6.85 4.96
CA MET A 101 -1.71 -6.02 4.53
C MET A 101 -2.15 -6.50 3.16
N ASN A 102 -3.47 -6.61 2.97
CA ASN A 102 -4.09 -7.07 1.73
C ASN A 102 -5.01 -5.96 1.20
N VAL A 103 -5.13 -5.86 -0.12
CA VAL A 103 -6.05 -4.90 -0.75
C VAL A 103 -7.48 -5.17 -0.32
N GLU A 104 -7.88 -6.43 -0.18
CA GLU A 104 -9.22 -6.86 0.23
C GLU A 104 -9.62 -6.27 1.58
N TYR A 105 -8.68 -6.15 2.53
CA TYR A 105 -8.97 -5.51 3.82
C TYR A 105 -9.28 -4.01 3.65
N LEU A 106 -8.49 -3.29 2.86
CA LEU A 106 -8.71 -1.85 2.64
C LEU A 106 -10.02 -1.60 1.88
N LEU A 107 -10.36 -2.49 0.95
CA LEU A 107 -11.62 -2.45 0.21
C LEU A 107 -12.82 -2.70 1.13
N LEU A 108 -12.76 -3.72 2.00
CA LEU A 108 -13.79 -3.97 3.01
C LEU A 108 -13.92 -2.78 3.98
N LEU A 109 -12.80 -2.27 4.48
CA LEU A 109 -12.79 -1.09 5.35
C LEU A 109 -13.47 0.10 4.68
N ALA A 110 -13.03 0.47 3.47
CA ALA A 110 -13.62 1.59 2.75
C ALA A 110 -15.12 1.40 2.45
N TRP A 111 -15.56 0.15 2.22
CA TRP A 111 -16.96 -0.14 2.01
C TRP A 111 -17.78 0.10 3.27
N VAL A 112 -17.29 -0.41 4.41
CA VAL A 112 -18.00 -0.25 5.68
C VAL A 112 -18.01 1.23 6.12
N GLU A 113 -16.93 1.97 5.91
CA GLU A 113 -16.80 3.36 6.32
C GLU A 113 -17.63 4.34 5.45
N SER A 114 -17.73 4.11 4.15
CA SER A 114 -18.32 5.09 3.23
C SER A 114 -19.09 4.50 2.05
N ARG A 115 -19.15 3.17 1.91
CA ARG A 115 -19.63 2.46 0.71
C ARG A 115 -18.84 2.83 -0.55
N TRP A 116 -17.53 3.04 -0.39
CA TRP A 116 -16.63 3.60 -1.41
C TRP A 116 -17.16 4.91 -1.99
N THR A 117 -17.44 5.87 -1.13
CA THR A 117 -17.77 7.23 -1.56
C THR A 117 -16.70 8.19 -1.08
N ASN A 118 -16.29 9.11 -1.96
CA ASN A 118 -15.43 10.21 -1.54
C ASN A 118 -16.31 11.40 -1.13
N THR A 119 -16.96 11.27 0.02
CA THR A 119 -17.94 12.24 0.54
C THR A 119 -17.59 12.65 1.96
N ASP A 120 -18.20 13.72 2.47
CA ASP A 120 -18.24 13.98 3.91
C ASP A 120 -19.23 13.04 4.63
N SER A 121 -19.31 13.12 5.96
CA SER A 121 -20.23 12.30 6.78
C SER A 121 -21.71 12.44 6.42
N GLN A 122 -22.10 13.49 5.68
CA GLN A 122 -23.48 13.72 5.21
C GLN A 122 -23.70 13.23 3.77
N GLY A 123 -22.68 12.64 3.13
CA GLY A 123 -22.76 12.17 1.74
C GLY A 123 -22.57 13.27 0.70
N ARG A 124 -22.10 14.46 1.10
CA ARG A 124 -21.83 15.58 0.18
C ARG A 124 -20.45 15.42 -0.43
N SER A 125 -20.37 15.61 -1.74
CA SER A 125 -19.11 15.66 -2.50
C SER A 125 -18.91 17.00 -3.19
N ASP A 126 -19.76 18.00 -2.98
CA ASP A 126 -19.71 19.30 -3.63
C ASP A 126 -18.97 20.35 -2.77
N ALA A 127 -19.09 21.62 -3.16
CA ALA A 127 -18.52 22.77 -2.44
C ALA A 127 -18.95 22.86 -0.97
N ASN A 128 -20.09 22.26 -0.61
CA ASN A 128 -20.67 22.34 0.72
C ASN A 128 -20.24 21.17 1.62
N ALA A 129 -19.42 20.24 1.13
CA ALA A 129 -18.91 19.14 1.92
C ALA A 129 -18.17 19.66 3.18
N ASP A 130 -18.49 19.10 4.34
CA ASP A 130 -17.78 19.37 5.59
C ASP A 130 -16.40 18.73 5.54
N ARG A 131 -15.44 19.53 5.08
CA ARG A 131 -14.03 19.13 5.01
C ARG A 131 -13.36 19.17 6.37
N ALA A 132 -13.94 19.73 7.43
CA ALA A 132 -13.33 19.68 8.76
C ALA A 132 -13.55 18.32 9.43
N GLY A 133 -14.71 17.71 9.16
CA GLY A 133 -15.11 16.40 9.64
C GLY A 133 -14.46 15.21 8.91
N PRO A 134 -14.91 13.97 9.23
CA PRO A 134 -14.52 12.76 8.53
C PRO A 134 -14.92 12.78 7.05
N ILE A 135 -13.95 12.60 6.15
CA ILE A 135 -14.20 12.56 4.70
C ILE A 135 -13.62 11.32 4.05
N GLY A 136 -14.17 11.02 2.88
CA GLY A 136 -13.60 10.09 1.93
C GLY A 136 -13.89 8.62 2.17
N PRO A 137 -13.30 7.74 1.34
CA PRO A 137 -13.50 6.31 1.41
C PRO A 137 -13.31 5.71 2.81
N PHE A 138 -12.38 6.27 3.60
CA PHE A 138 -12.00 5.76 4.92
C PHE A 138 -12.40 6.67 6.08
N ARG A 139 -13.19 7.74 5.82
CA ARG A 139 -13.69 8.65 6.87
C ARG A 139 -12.59 9.21 7.78
N PHE A 140 -11.46 9.63 7.21
CA PHE A 140 -10.41 10.26 8.02
C PHE A 140 -10.86 11.64 8.49
N ALA A 141 -10.87 11.84 9.81
CA ALA A 141 -10.95 13.16 10.43
C ALA A 141 -9.59 13.88 10.33
N THR A 142 -9.61 15.21 10.38
CA THR A 142 -8.41 16.04 10.34
C THR A 142 -7.41 15.66 11.45
N THR A 143 -7.89 15.41 12.67
CA THR A 143 -7.05 15.05 13.82
C THR A 143 -6.30 13.73 13.61
N THR A 144 -6.97 12.68 13.15
CA THR A 144 -6.36 11.38 12.87
C THR A 144 -5.36 11.48 11.71
N TRP A 145 -5.69 12.24 10.67
CA TRP A 145 -4.79 12.47 9.54
C TRP A 145 -3.50 13.16 9.97
N SER A 146 -3.59 14.31 10.64
CA SER A 146 -2.40 15.05 11.07
C SER A 146 -1.58 14.26 12.10
N MET A 147 -2.22 13.46 12.95
CA MET A 147 -1.54 12.54 13.87
C MET A 147 -0.70 11.49 13.13
N LEU A 148 -1.23 10.90 12.05
CA LEU A 148 -0.50 9.92 11.24
C LEU A 148 0.59 10.58 10.41
N ALA A 149 0.32 11.73 9.79
CA ALA A 149 1.29 12.47 9.00
C ALA A 149 2.49 12.91 9.86
N GLY A 150 2.25 13.24 11.13
CA GLY A 150 3.29 13.58 12.10
C GLY A 150 3.99 12.38 12.78
N ASP A 151 3.59 11.14 12.50
CA ASP A 151 4.19 9.96 13.12
C ASP A 151 5.54 9.63 12.47
N THR A 152 6.63 9.90 13.18
CA THR A 152 7.99 9.64 12.72
C THR A 152 8.27 8.17 12.40
N ASN A 153 7.50 7.24 12.97
CA ASN A 153 7.63 5.81 12.64
C ASN A 153 7.09 5.45 11.26
N TYR A 154 6.23 6.31 10.70
CA TYR A 154 5.65 6.16 9.36
C TYR A 154 6.13 7.25 8.40
N GLY A 155 7.07 8.10 8.81
CA GLY A 155 7.61 9.19 7.99
C GLY A 155 8.10 8.71 6.62
N SER A 156 8.82 7.59 6.53
CA SER A 156 9.26 7.07 5.21
C SER A 156 8.13 6.68 4.26
N LEU A 157 6.91 6.50 4.76
CA LEU A 157 5.71 6.17 3.99
C LEU A 157 4.84 7.41 3.71
N LEU A 158 4.77 8.33 4.67
CA LEU A 158 3.82 9.44 4.68
C LEU A 158 4.46 10.83 4.49
N ASP A 159 5.79 10.90 4.36
CA ASP A 159 6.49 12.15 4.06
C ASP A 159 6.05 12.74 2.72
N GLY A 160 5.87 14.06 2.70
CA GLY A 160 5.38 14.80 1.54
C GLY A 160 3.85 14.89 1.37
N TYR A 161 3.05 14.26 2.24
CA TYR A 161 1.59 14.46 2.27
C TYR A 161 1.21 15.64 3.17
N ALA A 162 0.33 16.51 2.67
CA ALA A 162 -0.24 17.64 3.40
C ALA A 162 -1.66 17.34 3.90
N ASP A 163 -2.18 18.17 4.81
CA ASP A 163 -3.57 18.02 5.32
C ASP A 163 -4.62 18.07 4.19
N LEU A 164 -4.37 18.85 3.15
CA LEU A 164 -5.25 18.97 1.98
C LEU A 164 -5.27 17.69 1.13
N ASP A 165 -4.26 16.82 1.21
CA ASP A 165 -4.25 15.56 0.46
C ASP A 165 -5.30 14.57 0.96
N ARG A 166 -5.89 14.81 2.15
CA ARG A 166 -6.97 13.99 2.69
C ARG A 166 -8.19 13.91 1.77
N VAL A 167 -8.40 14.86 0.85
CA VAL A 167 -9.51 14.79 -0.13
C VAL A 167 -9.25 13.80 -1.26
N LYS A 168 -8.01 13.32 -1.42
CA LYS A 168 -7.58 12.44 -2.52
C LYS A 168 -7.74 10.98 -2.11
N PRO A 169 -8.57 10.17 -2.79
CA PRO A 169 -8.73 8.76 -2.47
C PRO A 169 -7.42 7.98 -2.40
N SER A 170 -6.50 8.24 -3.33
CA SER A 170 -5.21 7.55 -3.39
C SER A 170 -4.32 7.83 -2.17
N ALA A 171 -4.35 9.07 -1.65
CA ALA A 171 -3.65 9.43 -0.42
C ALA A 171 -4.34 8.79 0.80
N GLN A 172 -5.67 8.72 0.82
CA GLN A 172 -6.36 8.03 1.90
C GLN A 172 -6.07 6.53 1.94
N CYS A 173 -5.85 5.86 0.79
CA CYS A 173 -5.44 4.46 0.76
C CYS A 173 -4.13 4.23 1.54
N ILE A 174 -3.09 5.05 1.31
CA ILE A 174 -1.80 4.89 2.02
C ILE A 174 -1.94 5.19 3.52
N PHE A 175 -2.72 6.21 3.89
CA PHE A 175 -3.00 6.51 5.29
C PHE A 175 -3.81 5.41 5.98
N ALA A 176 -4.82 4.83 5.32
CA ALA A 176 -5.60 3.71 5.84
C ALA A 176 -4.72 2.48 6.06
N ALA A 177 -3.86 2.15 5.10
CA ALA A 177 -2.93 1.04 5.22
C ALA A 177 -1.89 1.27 6.32
N ALA A 178 -1.34 2.49 6.43
CA ALA A 178 -0.39 2.86 7.48
C ALA A 178 -1.03 2.79 8.86
N TYR A 179 -2.27 3.28 9.01
CA TYR A 179 -2.98 3.24 10.27
C TYR A 179 -3.33 1.82 10.69
N ALA A 180 -3.84 1.00 9.77
CA ALA A 180 -4.12 -0.40 10.04
C ALA A 180 -2.84 -1.18 10.40
N ASN A 181 -1.71 -0.90 9.73
CA ASN A 181 -0.40 -1.45 10.12
C ASN A 181 0.00 -1.01 11.54
N ARG A 182 -0.22 0.26 11.89
CA ARG A 182 0.04 0.78 13.25
C ARG A 182 -0.80 0.08 14.31
N LEU A 183 -2.08 -0.14 14.05
CA LEU A 183 -2.98 -0.87 14.93
C LEU A 183 -2.56 -2.34 15.08
N GLN A 184 -2.17 -3.01 13.99
CA GLN A 184 -1.61 -4.38 14.05
C GLN A 184 -0.34 -4.43 14.91
N PHE A 185 0.60 -3.49 14.71
CA PHE A 185 1.82 -3.41 15.50
C PHE A 185 1.54 -3.20 17.00
N ALA A 186 0.61 -2.30 17.30
CA ALA A 186 0.14 -2.02 18.65
C ALA A 186 -0.46 -3.26 19.32
N LEU A 187 -1.33 -3.99 18.63
CA LEU A 187 -1.94 -5.22 19.13
C LEU A 187 -0.89 -6.31 19.34
N LYS A 188 -0.01 -6.54 18.36
CA LYS A 188 1.06 -7.53 18.47
C LYS A 188 2.03 -7.25 19.62
N SER A 189 2.35 -5.98 19.88
CA SER A 189 3.29 -5.58 20.92
C SER A 189 2.67 -5.58 22.33
N ARG A 190 1.41 -5.17 22.47
CA ARG A 190 0.75 -4.99 23.78
C ARG A 190 -0.27 -6.06 24.14
N ALA A 191 -0.68 -6.87 23.18
CA ALA A 191 -1.56 -8.03 23.34
C ALA A 191 -1.06 -9.21 22.47
N PRO A 192 0.18 -9.71 22.68
CA PRO A 192 0.81 -10.70 21.80
C PRO A 192 0.09 -12.06 21.74
N SER A 193 -0.73 -12.39 22.73
CA SER A 193 -1.56 -13.60 22.72
C SER A 193 -2.87 -13.42 21.95
N LEU A 194 -3.19 -12.18 21.56
CA LEU A 194 -4.40 -11.87 20.84
C LEU A 194 -4.19 -12.05 19.34
N GLU A 195 -4.90 -13.04 18.86
CA GLU A 195 -5.02 -13.41 17.47
C GLU A 195 -6.02 -12.47 16.75
N ALA A 196 -5.66 -11.18 16.64
CA ALA A 196 -6.59 -10.11 16.27
C ALA A 196 -7.14 -10.21 14.83
N PRO A 197 -8.46 -10.42 14.63
CA PRO A 197 -9.10 -10.52 13.32
C PRO A 197 -9.12 -9.17 12.57
N ALA A 198 -9.33 -9.21 11.24
CA ALA A 198 -9.37 -8.03 10.38
C ALA A 198 -10.35 -6.96 10.87
N TRP A 199 -11.54 -7.39 11.29
CA TRP A 199 -12.59 -6.50 11.79
C TRP A 199 -12.16 -5.74 13.06
N MET A 200 -11.21 -6.27 13.84
CA MET A 200 -10.68 -5.61 15.04
C MET A 200 -9.80 -4.40 14.69
N LEU A 201 -9.14 -4.42 13.53
CA LEU A 201 -8.42 -3.25 13.02
C LEU A 201 -9.40 -2.15 12.62
N ARG A 202 -10.57 -2.50 12.07
CA ARG A 202 -11.63 -1.51 11.89
C ARG A 202 -12.12 -0.94 13.22
N LEU A 203 -12.33 -1.77 14.25
CA LEU A 203 -12.70 -1.23 15.56
C LEU A 203 -11.69 -0.16 16.00
N GLY A 204 -10.39 -0.45 15.90
CA GLY A 204 -9.34 0.52 16.19
C GLY A 204 -9.35 1.77 15.32
N HIS A 205 -9.75 1.64 14.06
CA HIS A 205 -9.96 2.78 13.16
C HIS A 205 -11.03 3.74 13.72
N CYS A 206 -12.13 3.20 14.26
CA CYS A 206 -13.23 3.98 14.82
C CYS A 206 -12.95 4.52 16.24
N ILE A 207 -12.32 3.72 17.12
CA ILE A 207 -12.20 4.04 18.55
C ILE A 207 -10.82 4.54 18.99
N GLY A 208 -9.86 4.50 18.08
CA GLY A 208 -8.46 4.84 18.34
C GLY A 208 -7.64 3.68 18.92
N GLU A 209 -6.33 3.77 18.74
CA GLU A 209 -5.35 2.76 19.15
C GLU A 209 -5.41 2.43 20.66
N ASP A 210 -5.44 3.44 21.52
CA ASP A 210 -5.40 3.22 22.97
C ASP A 210 -6.67 2.55 23.50
N SER A 211 -7.84 2.93 22.98
CA SER A 211 -9.11 2.28 23.33
C SER A 211 -9.14 0.85 22.80
N LEU A 212 -8.59 0.60 21.59
CA LEU A 212 -8.47 -0.74 21.04
C LEU A 212 -7.66 -1.69 21.94
N ILE A 213 -6.52 -1.22 22.45
CA ILE A 213 -5.65 -2.03 23.32
C ILE A 213 -6.30 -2.32 24.66
N ARG A 214 -7.11 -1.39 25.21
CA ARG A 214 -7.89 -1.68 26.41
C ARG A 214 -9.05 -2.62 26.13
N PHE A 215 -9.77 -2.40 25.03
CA PHE A 215 -10.84 -3.28 24.57
C PHE A 215 -10.34 -4.73 24.40
N ALA A 216 -9.16 -4.91 23.81
CA ALA A 216 -8.50 -6.20 23.63
C ALA A 216 -8.31 -7.00 24.93
N GLN A 217 -8.28 -6.34 26.10
CA GLN A 217 -8.07 -6.96 27.41
C GLN A 217 -9.37 -7.33 28.12
N LEU A 218 -10.52 -6.91 27.61
CA LEU A 218 -11.83 -7.25 28.20
C LEU A 218 -12.16 -8.74 28.00
N LYS A 219 -12.95 -9.32 28.90
CA LYS A 219 -13.64 -10.59 28.64
C LYS A 219 -14.90 -10.36 27.81
N ASN A 220 -15.45 -11.42 27.24
CA ASN A 220 -16.62 -11.33 26.35
C ASN A 220 -17.84 -10.70 27.03
N GLU A 221 -18.05 -11.01 28.30
CA GLU A 221 -19.13 -10.53 29.15
C GLU A 221 -18.89 -9.14 29.75
N ASP A 222 -17.65 -8.63 29.71
CA ASP A 222 -17.33 -7.33 30.29
C ASP A 222 -17.98 -6.21 29.48
N SER A 223 -18.50 -5.21 30.18
CA SER A 223 -18.97 -3.96 29.59
C SER A 223 -17.79 -3.16 29.02
N ILE A 224 -17.99 -2.45 27.90
CA ILE A 224 -16.96 -1.58 27.30
C ILE A 224 -16.55 -0.40 28.19
N SER A 225 -17.34 -0.05 29.20
CA SER A 225 -16.98 0.97 30.21
C SER A 225 -16.13 0.41 31.34
N SER A 226 -15.90 -0.91 31.37
CA SER A 226 -15.06 -1.56 32.39
C SER A 226 -13.65 -0.97 32.38
N THR A 227 -13.07 -0.86 33.58
CA THR A 227 -11.77 -0.22 33.76
C THR A 227 -10.63 -1.20 33.48
N VAL A 228 -9.74 -0.80 32.57
CA VAL A 228 -8.50 -1.50 32.21
C VAL A 228 -7.34 -0.54 32.48
N ALA A 229 -6.42 -0.93 33.35
CA ALA A 229 -5.29 -0.10 33.78
C ALA A 229 -5.69 1.32 34.26
N GLY A 230 -6.80 1.42 35.01
CA GLY A 230 -7.27 2.68 35.60
C GLY A 230 -8.02 3.62 34.63
N LYS A 231 -8.27 3.21 33.38
CA LYS A 231 -9.11 3.95 32.42
C LYS A 231 -10.25 3.07 31.91
N ALA A 232 -11.39 3.67 31.56
CA ALA A 232 -12.45 2.95 30.85
C ALA A 232 -11.90 2.34 29.55
N ALA A 233 -12.30 1.12 29.20
CA ALA A 233 -11.81 0.47 28.00
C ALA A 233 -12.18 1.28 26.74
N ILE A 234 -13.41 1.79 26.68
CA ILE A 234 -13.86 2.79 25.71
C ILE A 234 -14.40 4.00 26.47
N GLU A 235 -13.90 5.19 26.13
CA GLU A 235 -14.28 6.45 26.78
C GLU A 235 -15.67 6.93 26.31
N GLU A 236 -16.44 7.57 27.19
CA GLU A 236 -17.82 8.01 26.91
C GLU A 236 -17.94 8.88 25.65
N ALA A 237 -16.96 9.75 25.39
CA ALA A 237 -16.93 10.56 24.18
C ALA A 237 -16.80 9.70 22.90
N VAL A 238 -16.02 8.62 22.95
CA VAL A 238 -15.85 7.68 21.83
C VAL A 238 -17.13 6.86 21.64
N ILE A 239 -17.81 6.50 22.74
CA ILE A 239 -19.11 5.82 22.69
C ILE A 239 -20.14 6.72 22.01
N ALA A 240 -20.22 7.99 22.41
CA ALA A 240 -21.15 8.96 21.82
C ALA A 240 -20.91 9.19 20.32
N GLN A 241 -19.64 9.24 19.89
CA GLN A 241 -19.26 9.42 18.49
C GLN A 241 -19.55 8.19 17.62
N ASN A 242 -19.52 6.99 18.21
CA ASN A 242 -19.66 5.72 17.49
C ASN A 242 -20.86 4.91 18.01
N GLY A 243 -21.98 5.57 18.36
CA GLY A 243 -23.12 4.92 19.01
C GLY A 243 -23.71 3.72 18.26
N HIS A 244 -23.53 3.64 16.94
CA HIS A 244 -23.92 2.48 16.14
C HIS A 244 -23.18 1.18 16.51
N LEU A 245 -21.96 1.28 17.05
CA LEU A 245 -21.19 0.15 17.56
C LEU A 245 -21.58 -0.25 18.98
N PHE A 246 -22.35 0.60 19.68
CA PHE A 246 -22.63 0.48 21.11
C PHE A 246 -24.14 0.62 21.39
N PRO A 247 -24.96 -0.37 21.02
CA PRO A 247 -26.43 -0.30 21.09
C PRO A 247 -26.97 -0.10 22.52
N ARG A 248 -26.16 -0.36 23.55
CA ARG A 248 -26.46 -0.19 24.98
C ARG A 248 -25.56 0.88 25.62
N GLY A 249 -24.93 1.73 24.82
CA GLY A 249 -23.98 2.75 25.26
C GLY A 249 -22.84 2.13 26.08
N SER A 250 -22.55 2.72 27.23
CA SER A 250 -21.54 2.23 28.17
C SER A 250 -21.76 0.79 28.65
N GLN A 251 -22.98 0.26 28.61
CA GLN A 251 -23.31 -1.10 29.05
C GLN A 251 -23.20 -2.16 27.94
N THR A 252 -22.84 -1.78 26.70
CA THR A 252 -22.57 -2.76 25.65
C THR A 252 -21.43 -3.69 26.07
N SER A 253 -21.59 -4.99 25.90
CA SER A 253 -20.55 -5.97 26.22
C SER A 253 -19.52 -6.07 25.09
N ARG A 254 -18.32 -6.55 25.40
CA ARG A 254 -17.30 -6.85 24.39
C ARG A 254 -17.88 -7.71 23.26
N SER A 255 -18.54 -8.82 23.61
CA SER A 255 -19.10 -9.77 22.62
C SER A 255 -20.15 -9.15 21.69
N GLU A 256 -20.95 -8.19 22.16
CA GLU A 256 -21.90 -7.46 21.31
C GLU A 256 -21.17 -6.58 20.29
N VAL A 257 -20.13 -5.87 20.72
CA VAL A 257 -19.31 -5.06 19.80
C VAL A 257 -18.65 -5.93 18.73
N GLU A 258 -18.08 -7.07 19.13
CA GLU A 258 -17.47 -8.03 18.20
C GLU A 258 -18.47 -8.55 17.18
N LEU A 259 -19.69 -8.93 17.62
CA LEU A 259 -20.77 -9.39 16.75
C LEU A 259 -21.16 -8.31 15.72
N ILE A 260 -21.36 -7.07 16.17
CA ILE A 260 -21.75 -5.95 15.30
C ILE A 260 -20.69 -5.72 14.23
N ILE A 261 -19.43 -5.59 14.64
CA ILE A 261 -18.34 -5.25 13.72
C ILE A 261 -18.02 -6.39 12.76
N ALA A 262 -18.06 -7.64 13.22
CA ALA A 262 -17.94 -8.80 12.34
C ALA A 262 -19.08 -8.85 11.31
N SER A 263 -20.31 -8.52 11.72
CA SER A 263 -21.46 -8.50 10.80
C SER A 263 -21.34 -7.42 9.72
N GLU A 264 -20.75 -6.27 10.04
CA GLU A 264 -20.51 -5.21 9.05
C GLU A 264 -19.53 -5.65 7.96
N PHE A 265 -18.47 -6.38 8.33
CA PHE A 265 -17.53 -6.98 7.37
C PHE A 265 -18.20 -8.06 6.52
N ALA A 266 -18.98 -8.95 7.13
CA ALA A 266 -19.73 -9.98 6.40
C ALA A 266 -20.70 -9.34 5.39
N ASN A 267 -21.39 -8.27 5.76
CA ASN A 267 -22.32 -7.55 4.88
C ASN A 267 -21.60 -6.77 3.76
N ALA A 268 -20.31 -6.45 3.93
CA ALA A 268 -19.50 -5.77 2.92
C ALA A 268 -18.99 -6.71 1.81
N ARG A 269 -18.95 -8.02 2.04
CA ARG A 269 -18.41 -9.01 1.10
C ARG A 269 -19.05 -8.93 -0.29
N ALA A 270 -20.36 -9.19 -0.36
CA ALA A 270 -21.04 -9.34 -1.64
C ALA A 270 -20.98 -8.07 -2.51
N PRO A 271 -21.15 -6.85 -1.96
CA PRO A 271 -20.99 -5.64 -2.76
C PRO A 271 -19.57 -5.40 -3.27
N VAL A 272 -18.54 -5.71 -2.47
CA VAL A 272 -17.13 -5.56 -2.88
C VAL A 272 -16.80 -6.53 -4.02
N GLU A 273 -17.18 -7.80 -3.88
CA GLU A 273 -17.02 -8.82 -4.93
C GLU A 273 -17.79 -8.44 -6.20
N GLN A 274 -19.03 -7.95 -6.07
CA GLN A 274 -19.86 -7.58 -7.21
C GLN A 274 -19.27 -6.41 -8.02
N ARG A 275 -18.70 -5.40 -7.36
CA ARG A 275 -18.14 -4.23 -8.04
C ARG A 275 -16.83 -4.55 -8.74
N LEU A 276 -15.90 -5.21 -8.05
CA LEU A 276 -14.53 -5.39 -8.57
C LEU A 276 -14.34 -6.72 -9.30
N GLY A 277 -15.25 -7.68 -9.15
CA GLY A 277 -15.24 -8.95 -9.84
C GLY A 277 -13.87 -9.64 -9.75
N GLY A 278 -13.27 -9.91 -10.90
CA GLY A 278 -11.98 -10.60 -11.01
C GLY A 278 -10.74 -9.82 -10.54
N LEU A 279 -10.89 -8.58 -10.04
CA LEU A 279 -9.77 -7.83 -9.47
C LEU A 279 -9.48 -8.23 -8.01
N VAL A 280 -10.45 -8.84 -7.31
CA VAL A 280 -10.32 -9.23 -5.89
C VAL A 280 -10.35 -10.75 -5.72
N SER A 281 -9.70 -11.25 -4.67
CA SER A 281 -9.84 -12.66 -4.28
C SER A 281 -11.07 -12.85 -3.39
N ALA A 282 -12.13 -13.46 -3.95
CA ALA A 282 -13.34 -13.80 -3.20
C ALA A 282 -13.04 -14.70 -1.98
N ALA A 283 -12.05 -15.60 -2.09
CA ALA A 283 -11.64 -16.45 -0.97
C ALA A 283 -10.97 -15.65 0.17
N LEU A 284 -10.16 -14.63 -0.16
CA LEU A 284 -9.56 -13.77 0.87
C LEU A 284 -10.61 -12.84 1.48
N ILE A 285 -11.54 -12.30 0.69
CA ILE A 285 -12.65 -11.50 1.22
C ILE A 285 -13.45 -12.34 2.23
N GLU A 286 -13.79 -13.58 1.87
CA GLU A 286 -14.52 -14.49 2.74
C GLU A 286 -13.73 -14.83 4.02
N ASP A 287 -12.43 -15.08 3.93
CA ASP A 287 -11.59 -15.32 5.10
C ASP A 287 -11.59 -14.10 6.04
N LEU A 288 -11.31 -12.89 5.51
CA LEU A 288 -11.28 -11.66 6.29
C LEU A 288 -12.63 -11.33 6.94
N ALA A 289 -13.73 -11.59 6.23
CA ALA A 289 -15.09 -11.40 6.75
C ALA A 289 -15.41 -12.36 7.91
N ASN A 290 -14.85 -13.57 7.89
CA ASN A 290 -15.09 -14.61 8.88
C ASN A 290 -14.03 -14.65 10.01
N GLY A 291 -13.36 -13.53 10.27
CA GLY A 291 -12.38 -13.41 11.35
C GLY A 291 -10.95 -13.80 10.97
N GLY A 292 -10.69 -13.99 9.67
CA GLY A 292 -9.35 -14.00 9.10
C GLY A 292 -8.63 -12.67 9.34
N ARG A 293 -7.33 -12.63 9.02
CA ARG A 293 -6.47 -11.47 9.27
C ARG A 293 -5.85 -10.98 7.98
N PRO A 294 -5.56 -9.67 7.86
CA PRO A 294 -4.60 -9.20 6.88
C PRO A 294 -3.28 -9.91 7.16
N GLY A 295 -2.90 -10.78 6.24
CA GLY A 295 -1.87 -11.78 6.46
C GLY A 295 -0.69 -11.52 5.55
N LEU A 296 0.52 -11.77 6.04
CA LEU A 296 1.62 -11.99 5.12
C LEU A 296 1.25 -13.24 4.33
N ARG A 297 1.33 -13.19 3.01
CA ARG A 297 1.23 -14.42 2.23
C ARG A 297 2.38 -15.32 2.66
N THR A 298 2.08 -16.60 2.88
CA THR A 298 3.02 -17.59 3.39
C THR A 298 3.45 -18.55 2.29
N GLY A 299 4.44 -19.39 2.58
CA GLY A 299 4.93 -20.40 1.66
C GLY A 299 5.44 -19.77 0.36
N ALA A 300 5.02 -20.33 -0.77
CA ALA A 300 5.47 -19.87 -2.09
C ALA A 300 5.11 -18.41 -2.36
N PHE A 301 3.89 -17.98 -2.00
CA PHE A 301 3.48 -16.59 -2.19
C PHE A 301 4.24 -15.62 -1.28
N GLY A 302 4.63 -16.06 -0.07
CA GLY A 302 5.49 -15.27 0.81
C GLY A 302 6.89 -15.06 0.25
N LEU A 303 7.47 -16.10 -0.36
CA LEU A 303 8.75 -15.98 -1.08
C LEU A 303 8.63 -15.08 -2.31
N LEU A 304 7.53 -15.19 -3.05
CA LEU A 304 7.24 -14.32 -4.19
C LEU A 304 7.06 -12.85 -3.79
N ASP A 305 6.40 -12.56 -2.67
CA ASP A 305 6.31 -11.19 -2.14
C ASP A 305 7.68 -10.62 -1.78
N PHE A 306 8.53 -11.43 -1.15
CA PHE A 306 9.92 -11.04 -0.90
C PHE A 306 10.65 -10.69 -2.20
N ILE A 307 10.53 -11.52 -3.24
CA ILE A 307 11.16 -11.27 -4.55
C ILE A 307 10.60 -9.98 -5.18
N ALA A 308 9.28 -9.85 -5.22
CA ALA A 308 8.58 -8.71 -5.80
C ALA A 308 8.96 -7.37 -5.16
N GLN A 309 9.25 -7.36 -3.86
CA GLN A 309 9.71 -6.15 -3.16
C GLN A 309 10.97 -5.56 -3.80
N TYR A 310 11.90 -6.41 -4.26
CA TYR A 310 13.15 -5.97 -4.86
C TYR A 310 13.06 -5.80 -6.38
N GLU A 311 12.20 -6.56 -7.05
CA GLU A 311 11.99 -6.45 -8.50
C GLU A 311 11.17 -5.22 -8.89
N SER A 312 10.11 -4.93 -8.15
CA SER A 312 9.10 -3.93 -8.55
C SER A 312 8.57 -3.07 -7.41
N ARG A 313 9.08 -3.26 -6.18
CA ARG A 313 8.47 -2.76 -4.93
C ARG A 313 7.03 -3.26 -4.75
N GLY A 314 6.77 -4.48 -5.21
CA GLY A 314 5.46 -5.13 -5.13
C GLY A 314 4.47 -4.76 -6.24
N SER A 315 4.77 -3.79 -7.10
CA SER A 315 3.77 -3.19 -8.00
C SER A 315 3.42 -4.06 -9.22
N TYR A 316 2.15 -4.46 -9.34
CA TYR A 316 1.60 -5.13 -10.53
C TYR A 316 1.56 -4.26 -11.79
N LEU A 317 1.77 -2.94 -11.66
CA LEU A 317 1.78 -2.01 -12.78
C LEU A 317 3.19 -1.73 -13.32
N LYS A 318 4.22 -2.20 -12.63
CA LYS A 318 5.60 -1.86 -12.92
C LYS A 318 6.01 -2.23 -14.33
N VAL A 319 6.62 -1.31 -15.06
CA VAL A 319 7.30 -1.61 -16.32
C VAL A 319 8.76 -1.23 -16.16
N VAL A 320 9.65 -2.07 -16.68
CA VAL A 320 11.09 -1.83 -16.66
C VAL A 320 11.44 -0.42 -17.14
N ASP A 321 12.42 0.21 -16.47
CA ASP A 321 12.86 1.59 -16.71
C ASP A 321 11.79 2.68 -16.49
N ASN A 322 10.74 2.39 -15.72
CA ASN A 322 9.60 3.28 -15.51
C ASN A 322 8.91 3.67 -16.83
N LYS A 323 8.69 2.69 -17.72
CA LYS A 323 8.06 2.90 -19.03
C LYS A 323 6.55 2.66 -19.02
N GLU A 324 5.90 2.75 -17.85
CA GLU A 324 4.46 2.52 -17.70
C GLU A 324 3.66 3.46 -18.63
N ASP A 325 4.10 4.70 -18.78
CA ASP A 325 3.47 5.72 -19.65
C ASP A 325 3.56 5.40 -21.16
N ARG A 326 4.32 4.38 -21.55
CA ARG A 326 4.40 3.92 -22.95
C ARG A 326 3.32 2.89 -23.30
N LEU A 327 2.58 2.40 -22.31
CA LEU A 327 1.51 1.44 -22.52
C LEU A 327 0.22 2.15 -22.92
N PRO A 328 -0.62 1.55 -23.79
CA PRO A 328 -1.89 2.14 -24.22
C PRO A 328 -2.94 2.21 -23.10
N LYS A 329 -2.77 1.39 -22.06
CA LYS A 329 -3.58 1.35 -20.84
C LYS A 329 -2.77 0.73 -19.72
N LYS A 330 -3.29 0.80 -18.49
CA LYS A 330 -2.67 0.19 -17.31
C LYS A 330 -2.41 -1.30 -17.52
N LEU A 331 -1.26 -1.77 -17.05
CA LEU A 331 -0.79 -3.13 -17.28
C LEU A 331 -1.78 -4.21 -16.79
N THR A 332 -2.43 -3.99 -15.66
CA THR A 332 -3.45 -4.91 -15.08
C THR A 332 -4.75 -4.98 -15.88
N MET A 333 -4.98 -4.01 -16.77
CA MET A 333 -6.16 -3.92 -17.66
C MET A 333 -5.86 -4.42 -19.08
N MET A 334 -4.61 -4.83 -19.32
CA MET A 334 -4.20 -5.47 -20.56
C MET A 334 -4.45 -6.97 -20.44
N THR A 335 -4.99 -7.55 -21.50
CA THR A 335 -4.99 -9.00 -21.68
C THR A 335 -3.55 -9.50 -21.83
N ILE A 336 -3.30 -10.77 -21.55
CA ILE A 336 -1.97 -11.38 -21.73
C ILE A 336 -1.48 -11.20 -23.18
N ALA A 337 -2.36 -11.27 -24.17
CA ALA A 337 -2.02 -10.97 -25.57
C ALA A 337 -1.52 -9.54 -25.77
N GLU A 338 -2.22 -8.56 -25.20
CA GLU A 338 -1.82 -7.15 -25.27
C GLU A 338 -0.48 -6.90 -24.56
N VAL A 339 -0.24 -7.56 -23.42
CA VAL A 339 1.03 -7.45 -22.70
C VAL A 339 2.18 -7.98 -23.54
N LEU A 340 2.04 -9.16 -24.16
CA LEU A 340 3.07 -9.72 -25.06
C LEU A 340 3.37 -8.79 -26.24
N ALA A 341 2.33 -8.18 -26.83
CA ALA A 341 2.50 -7.21 -27.90
C ALA A 341 3.26 -5.96 -27.43
N ALA A 342 2.91 -5.41 -26.26
CA ALA A 342 3.61 -4.26 -25.70
C ALA A 342 5.06 -4.58 -25.32
N GLN A 343 5.32 -5.75 -24.74
CA GLN A 343 6.67 -6.21 -24.42
C GLN A 343 7.57 -6.32 -25.66
N THR A 344 7.00 -6.69 -26.81
CA THR A 344 7.73 -6.66 -28.08
C THR A 344 8.16 -5.24 -28.46
N GLN A 345 7.29 -4.24 -28.24
CA GLN A 345 7.59 -2.83 -28.53
C GLN A 345 8.63 -2.22 -27.58
N LEU A 346 8.75 -2.74 -26.35
CA LEU A 346 9.76 -2.30 -25.38
C LEU A 346 11.19 -2.75 -25.75
N GLY A 347 11.33 -3.75 -26.64
CA GLY A 347 12.61 -4.28 -27.11
C GLY A 347 13.32 -5.17 -26.09
N GLY A 348 14.66 -5.12 -26.05
CA GLY A 348 15.48 -6.02 -25.21
C GLY A 348 15.34 -5.84 -23.69
N ARG A 349 14.61 -4.82 -23.23
CA ARG A 349 14.22 -4.62 -21.82
C ARG A 349 12.71 -4.54 -21.77
N ASN A 350 12.07 -5.67 -21.48
CA ASN A 350 10.62 -5.83 -21.59
C ASN A 350 9.96 -6.46 -20.36
N ALA A 351 10.64 -6.44 -19.21
CA ALA A 351 10.07 -6.94 -17.97
C ALA A 351 8.86 -6.09 -17.53
N CYS A 352 7.77 -6.78 -17.17
CA CYS A 352 6.51 -6.17 -16.76
C CYS A 352 5.97 -6.82 -15.48
N GLY A 353 5.24 -6.03 -14.71
CA GLY A 353 4.47 -6.46 -13.55
C GLY A 353 5.28 -6.62 -12.27
N LYS A 354 4.58 -7.14 -11.26
CA LYS A 354 5.07 -7.32 -9.89
C LYS A 354 6.33 -8.16 -9.83
N TYR A 355 6.45 -9.14 -10.72
CA TYR A 355 7.55 -10.10 -10.77
C TYR A 355 8.51 -9.85 -11.93
N GLN A 356 8.39 -8.71 -12.61
CA GLN A 356 9.25 -8.32 -13.74
C GLN A 356 9.37 -9.43 -14.81
N ILE A 357 8.24 -10.05 -15.17
CA ILE A 357 8.18 -11.18 -16.11
C ILE A 357 8.51 -10.66 -17.51
N VAL A 358 9.55 -11.23 -18.14
CA VAL A 358 9.98 -10.87 -19.51
C VAL A 358 9.13 -11.58 -20.57
N HIS A 359 9.16 -11.06 -21.80
CA HIS A 359 8.33 -11.54 -22.91
C HIS A 359 8.37 -13.05 -23.13
N ASP A 360 9.57 -13.63 -23.22
CA ASP A 360 9.72 -15.05 -23.52
C ASP A 360 9.27 -15.93 -22.36
N THR A 361 9.51 -15.51 -21.12
CA THR A 361 8.98 -16.16 -19.93
C THR A 361 7.46 -16.12 -19.91
N LEU A 362 6.83 -14.97 -20.16
CA LEU A 362 5.37 -14.87 -20.19
C LEU A 362 4.78 -15.79 -21.27
N ARG A 363 5.28 -15.67 -22.50
CA ARG A 363 4.84 -16.44 -23.68
C ARG A 363 4.92 -17.94 -23.44
N GLY A 364 5.98 -18.42 -22.77
CA GLY A 364 6.20 -19.84 -22.53
C GLY A 364 5.33 -20.44 -21.41
N ASN A 365 4.79 -19.62 -20.51
CA ASN A 365 4.29 -20.11 -19.21
C ASN A 365 2.83 -19.76 -18.89
N TYR A 366 2.24 -18.72 -19.50
CA TYR A 366 0.88 -18.27 -19.12
C TYR A 366 -0.17 -19.40 -19.19
N ALA A 367 -0.12 -20.24 -20.23
CA ALA A 367 -1.07 -21.34 -20.42
C ALA A 367 -0.92 -22.43 -19.36
N ARG A 368 0.32 -22.73 -18.95
CA ARG A 368 0.60 -23.73 -17.90
C ARG A 368 0.26 -23.21 -16.51
N ALA A 369 0.23 -21.89 -16.33
CA ALA A 369 -0.30 -21.23 -15.15
C ALA A 369 -1.84 -21.15 -15.13
N GLY A 370 -2.53 -21.71 -16.13
CA GLY A 370 -3.99 -21.78 -16.18
C GLY A 370 -4.69 -20.60 -16.83
N HIS A 371 -3.96 -19.75 -17.57
CA HIS A 371 -4.52 -18.58 -18.24
C HIS A 371 -4.62 -18.72 -19.76
N ALA A 372 -5.58 -18.02 -20.34
CA ALA A 372 -5.71 -17.82 -21.77
C ALA A 372 -5.20 -16.43 -22.19
N LEU A 373 -4.90 -16.25 -23.47
CA LEU A 373 -4.45 -14.97 -24.02
C LEU A 373 -5.44 -13.80 -23.82
N ARG A 374 -6.73 -14.11 -23.67
CA ARG A 374 -7.81 -13.14 -23.45
C ARG A 374 -7.97 -12.73 -21.98
N ASP A 375 -7.34 -13.46 -21.06
CA ASP A 375 -7.44 -13.17 -19.64
C ASP A 375 -6.60 -11.92 -19.34
N LEU A 376 -7.05 -11.12 -18.38
CA LEU A 376 -6.32 -9.93 -17.94
C LEU A 376 -5.01 -10.33 -17.26
N PHE A 377 -3.96 -9.55 -17.48
CA PHE A 377 -2.68 -9.64 -16.75
C PHE A 377 -2.78 -8.88 -15.41
N ASN A 378 -3.87 -9.11 -14.69
CA ASN A 378 -4.18 -8.51 -13.40
C ASN A 378 -3.34 -9.15 -12.26
N SER A 379 -3.60 -8.76 -11.02
CA SER A 379 -2.87 -9.25 -9.84
C SER A 379 -2.89 -10.77 -9.71
N ASP A 380 -4.07 -11.38 -9.80
CA ASP A 380 -4.26 -12.84 -9.74
C ASP A 380 -3.48 -13.56 -10.86
N ALA A 381 -3.56 -13.07 -12.10
CA ALA A 381 -2.83 -13.68 -13.22
C ALA A 381 -1.32 -13.60 -13.05
N GLN A 382 -0.81 -12.44 -12.65
CA GLN A 382 0.63 -12.27 -12.38
C GLN A 382 1.11 -13.18 -11.24
N ASP A 383 0.32 -13.31 -10.17
CA ASP A 383 0.62 -14.19 -9.04
C ASP A 383 0.64 -15.67 -9.43
N LYS A 384 -0.35 -16.13 -10.19
CA LYS A 384 -0.42 -17.52 -10.67
C LYS A 384 0.71 -17.85 -11.63
N ILE A 385 1.06 -16.93 -12.53
CA ILE A 385 2.20 -17.10 -13.43
C ILE A 385 3.50 -17.17 -12.63
N ALA A 386 3.72 -16.26 -11.67
CA ALA A 386 4.92 -16.28 -10.84
C ALA A 386 5.00 -17.51 -9.93
N TYR A 387 3.86 -17.98 -9.40
CA TYR A 387 3.76 -19.23 -8.67
C TYR A 387 4.18 -20.41 -9.54
N HIS A 388 3.66 -20.49 -10.77
CA HIS A 388 4.06 -21.52 -11.73
C HIS A 388 5.57 -21.46 -12.03
N LEU A 389 6.13 -20.26 -12.24
CA LEU A 389 7.57 -20.09 -12.44
C LEU A 389 8.38 -20.61 -11.24
N LEU A 390 8.02 -20.21 -10.02
CA LEU A 390 8.74 -20.63 -8.82
C LEU A 390 8.64 -22.14 -8.57
N MET A 391 7.42 -22.67 -8.59
CA MET A 391 7.13 -24.02 -8.12
C MET A 391 7.46 -25.08 -9.18
N GLU A 392 7.12 -24.81 -10.44
CA GLU A 392 7.25 -25.78 -11.54
C GLU A 392 8.50 -25.56 -12.38
N VAL A 393 8.76 -24.32 -12.80
CA VAL A 393 9.91 -24.01 -13.69
C VAL A 393 11.22 -24.01 -12.90
N ARG A 394 11.23 -23.42 -11.71
CA ARG A 394 12.40 -23.33 -10.83
C ARG A 394 12.45 -24.42 -9.77
N LYS A 395 11.62 -25.46 -9.92
CA LYS A 395 11.67 -26.70 -9.14
C LYS A 395 11.45 -26.49 -7.64
N GLY A 396 10.64 -25.49 -7.27
CA GLY A 396 10.24 -25.27 -5.88
C GLY A 396 9.52 -26.47 -5.27
N GLN A 397 8.65 -27.14 -6.05
CA GLN A 397 7.96 -28.34 -5.58
C GLN A 397 8.95 -29.51 -5.35
N ASP A 398 9.83 -29.79 -6.32
CA ASP A 398 10.86 -30.82 -6.19
C ASP A 398 11.78 -30.54 -4.98
N PHE A 399 12.09 -29.27 -4.71
CA PHE A 399 12.87 -28.87 -3.54
C PHE A 399 12.12 -29.13 -2.22
N ILE A 400 10.84 -28.75 -2.14
CA ILE A 400 9.99 -28.98 -0.96
C ILE A 400 9.92 -30.48 -0.62
N ASP A 401 9.78 -31.32 -1.63
CA ASP A 401 9.62 -32.78 -1.51
C ASP A 401 10.96 -33.52 -1.33
N SER A 402 12.09 -32.83 -1.53
CA SER A 402 13.43 -33.38 -1.32
C SER A 402 13.78 -33.57 0.16
N ASP A 403 14.98 -34.10 0.41
CA ASP A 403 15.58 -34.10 1.75
C ASP A 403 15.97 -32.70 2.25
N ARG A 404 15.93 -31.68 1.37
CA ARG A 404 16.34 -30.30 1.61
C ARG A 404 17.79 -30.18 2.12
N SER A 405 18.65 -31.11 1.68
CA SER A 405 20.10 -31.03 1.92
C SER A 405 20.69 -29.72 1.40
N ASP A 406 21.84 -29.31 1.94
CA ASP A 406 22.53 -28.07 1.53
C ASP A 406 22.73 -27.99 0.01
N ALA A 407 23.05 -29.12 -0.63
CA ALA A 407 23.17 -29.19 -2.08
C ALA A 407 21.85 -28.87 -2.81
N LYS A 408 20.73 -29.40 -2.34
CA LYS A 408 19.38 -29.11 -2.91
C LYS A 408 18.97 -27.67 -2.62
N TYR A 409 19.26 -27.17 -1.42
CA TYR A 409 19.04 -25.78 -1.04
C TYR A 409 19.76 -24.81 -2.00
N HIS A 410 21.06 -25.00 -2.21
CA HIS A 410 21.84 -24.13 -3.10
C HIS A 410 21.43 -24.29 -4.58
N THR A 411 21.04 -25.48 -5.00
CA THR A 411 20.50 -25.72 -6.36
C THR A 411 19.21 -24.93 -6.57
N PHE A 412 18.27 -24.99 -5.62
CA PHE A 412 17.02 -24.24 -5.69
C PHE A 412 17.26 -22.73 -5.63
N ALA A 413 18.12 -22.26 -4.70
CA ALA A 413 18.47 -20.85 -4.60
C ALA A 413 19.07 -20.29 -5.89
N LEU A 414 19.94 -21.07 -6.56
CA LEU A 414 20.49 -20.69 -7.87
C LEU A 414 19.39 -20.65 -8.94
N ALA A 415 18.47 -21.61 -8.97
CA ALA A 415 17.36 -21.62 -9.92
C ALA A 415 16.45 -20.39 -9.76
N VAL A 416 16.19 -19.95 -8.52
CA VAL A 416 15.46 -18.71 -8.23
C VAL A 416 16.23 -17.48 -8.73
N ALA A 417 17.54 -17.39 -8.47
CA ALA A 417 18.39 -16.29 -8.95
C ALA A 417 18.51 -16.23 -10.48
N GLN A 418 18.28 -17.36 -11.16
CA GLN A 418 18.20 -17.43 -12.62
C GLN A 418 16.87 -16.97 -13.20
N GLU A 419 15.83 -16.76 -12.40
CA GLU A 419 14.56 -16.18 -12.86
C GLU A 419 14.52 -14.67 -12.58
N TRP A 420 14.84 -14.27 -11.35
CA TRP A 420 14.68 -12.89 -10.88
C TRP A 420 16.03 -12.22 -10.67
N ALA A 421 16.30 -11.16 -11.44
CA ALA A 421 17.61 -10.51 -11.51
C ALA A 421 18.00 -9.79 -10.20
N ALA A 422 17.02 -9.37 -9.40
CA ALA A 422 17.24 -8.73 -8.12
C ALA A 422 17.72 -9.71 -7.04
N VAL A 423 17.56 -11.02 -7.25
CA VAL A 423 17.95 -12.07 -6.31
C VAL A 423 19.44 -12.44 -6.47
N PRO A 424 20.22 -12.51 -5.39
CA PRO A 424 21.64 -12.85 -5.46
C PRO A 424 21.88 -14.36 -5.59
N VAL A 425 23.00 -14.73 -6.21
CA VAL A 425 23.56 -16.08 -6.06
C VAL A 425 24.13 -16.26 -4.65
N LEU A 426 23.94 -17.43 -4.06
CA LEU A 426 24.40 -17.73 -2.69
C LEU A 426 25.77 -18.42 -2.63
N THR A 427 26.26 -18.90 -3.76
CA THR A 427 27.57 -19.55 -3.90
C THR A 427 28.27 -19.06 -5.16
N ALA A 428 29.60 -19.12 -5.18
CA ALA A 428 30.36 -18.81 -6.37
C ALA A 428 29.96 -19.77 -7.50
N THR A 429 29.65 -19.22 -8.68
CA THR A 429 29.12 -19.98 -9.81
C THR A 429 29.42 -19.28 -11.13
N GLN A 430 29.21 -19.98 -12.25
CA GLN A 430 29.19 -19.35 -13.57
C GLN A 430 27.84 -18.66 -13.77
N GLY A 431 27.86 -17.33 -13.93
CA GLY A 431 26.69 -16.54 -14.33
C GLY A 431 26.44 -16.56 -15.82
N ALA A 432 25.42 -15.83 -16.27
CA ALA A 432 25.06 -15.73 -17.69
C ALA A 432 26.19 -15.17 -18.58
N HIS A 433 27.11 -14.39 -18.00
CA HIS A 433 28.17 -13.71 -18.75
C HIS A 433 29.58 -13.92 -18.16
N ILE A 434 29.68 -13.99 -16.84
CA ILE A 434 30.96 -14.03 -16.11
C ILE A 434 30.88 -14.99 -14.92
N ALA A 435 32.02 -15.35 -14.34
CA ALA A 435 32.07 -16.00 -13.04
C ALA A 435 31.61 -15.01 -11.94
N LEU A 436 30.79 -15.51 -11.02
CA LEU A 436 30.11 -14.72 -9.99
C LEU A 436 30.57 -15.11 -8.59
N GLN A 437 30.47 -14.17 -7.67
CA GLN A 437 30.65 -14.39 -6.25
C GLN A 437 29.29 -14.33 -5.53
N ARG A 438 29.24 -14.86 -4.30
CA ARG A 438 28.07 -14.74 -3.43
C ARG A 438 27.65 -13.26 -3.32
N GLY A 439 26.37 -12.98 -3.51
CA GLY A 439 25.83 -11.60 -3.51
C GLY A 439 25.68 -10.97 -4.89
N ASP A 440 26.26 -11.57 -5.94
CA ASP A 440 26.05 -11.08 -7.30
C ASP A 440 24.70 -11.50 -7.88
N SER A 441 24.13 -10.67 -8.76
CA SER A 441 23.04 -11.10 -9.63
C SER A 441 23.55 -12.14 -10.63
N TYR A 442 22.74 -13.14 -10.97
CA TYR A 442 23.06 -14.14 -12.00
C TYR A 442 23.39 -13.50 -13.37
N TYR A 443 22.87 -12.29 -13.60
CA TYR A 443 23.02 -11.53 -14.83
C TYR A 443 24.09 -10.43 -14.78
N ARG A 444 24.93 -10.39 -13.73
CA ARG A 444 26.03 -9.42 -13.62
C ARG A 444 26.97 -9.54 -14.84
N GLY A 445 27.49 -8.41 -15.30
CA GLY A 445 28.39 -8.33 -16.46
C GLY A 445 27.68 -8.19 -17.81
N GLY A 446 26.35 -8.28 -17.85
CA GLY A 446 25.57 -7.98 -19.05
C GLY A 446 25.34 -6.48 -19.30
N ASN A 447 24.85 -6.15 -20.50
CA ASN A 447 24.58 -4.77 -20.94
C ASN A 447 23.54 -4.03 -20.08
N ALA A 448 22.75 -4.77 -19.30
CA ALA A 448 21.68 -4.23 -18.47
C ALA A 448 22.14 -3.64 -17.12
N LYS A 449 23.45 -3.73 -16.78
CA LYS A 449 24.03 -3.34 -15.47
C LYS A 449 23.28 -3.97 -14.27
N ASN A 450 22.83 -5.21 -14.42
CA ASN A 450 22.09 -5.91 -13.37
C ASN A 450 22.99 -6.12 -12.14
N ALA A 451 22.49 -5.66 -10.99
CA ALA A 451 23.04 -5.91 -9.66
C ALA A 451 21.93 -6.52 -8.80
N ALA A 452 22.30 -7.38 -7.84
CA ALA A 452 21.33 -7.91 -6.90
C ALA A 452 20.75 -6.74 -6.07
N GLY A 453 19.43 -6.70 -5.96
CA GLY A 453 18.70 -5.71 -5.17
C GLY A 453 18.65 -6.05 -3.69
N VAL A 454 18.95 -7.30 -3.32
CA VAL A 454 18.89 -7.81 -1.94
C VAL A 454 20.19 -8.49 -1.52
N SER A 455 20.54 -8.35 -0.23
CA SER A 455 21.68 -9.06 0.36
C SER A 455 21.43 -10.57 0.44
N PRO A 456 22.47 -11.41 0.29
CA PRO A 456 22.39 -12.85 0.50
C PRO A 456 21.71 -13.28 1.80
N GLU A 457 21.98 -12.59 2.92
CA GLU A 457 21.47 -12.96 4.25
C GLU A 457 19.94 -12.84 4.32
N LEU A 458 19.39 -11.78 3.74
CA LEU A 458 17.94 -11.57 3.63
C LEU A 458 17.30 -12.60 2.71
N PHE A 459 17.96 -12.95 1.60
CA PHE A 459 17.45 -14.00 0.70
C PHE A 459 17.48 -15.39 1.36
N GLU A 460 18.57 -15.74 2.05
CA GLU A 460 18.66 -16.96 2.83
C GLU A 460 17.57 -17.05 3.89
N SER A 461 17.28 -15.93 4.56
CA SER A 461 16.20 -15.82 5.55
C SER A 461 14.82 -16.05 4.92
N ALA A 462 14.57 -15.48 3.74
CA ALA A 462 13.33 -15.71 2.99
C ALA A 462 13.17 -17.18 2.56
N LEU A 463 14.24 -17.82 2.09
CA LEU A 463 14.22 -19.25 1.75
C LEU A 463 13.98 -20.14 2.96
N LYS A 464 14.62 -19.84 4.10
CA LYS A 464 14.40 -20.57 5.36
C LYS A 464 12.95 -20.45 5.83
N LYS A 465 12.36 -19.26 5.72
CA LYS A 465 10.95 -19.03 6.02
C LYS A 465 10.04 -19.84 5.10
N PHE A 466 10.28 -19.80 3.78
CA PHE A 466 9.57 -20.62 2.79
C PHE A 466 9.63 -22.11 3.14
N MET A 467 10.80 -22.63 3.52
CA MET A 467 10.96 -24.03 3.92
C MET A 467 10.17 -24.39 5.18
N ALA A 468 10.11 -23.49 6.16
CA ALA A 468 9.37 -23.70 7.40
C ALA A 468 7.85 -23.70 7.16
N GLU A 469 7.38 -22.89 6.20
CA GLU A 469 5.96 -22.72 5.87
C GLU A 469 5.44 -23.73 4.84
N ALA A 470 6.30 -24.34 4.03
CA ALA A 470 5.92 -25.34 3.04
C ALA A 470 5.88 -26.76 3.65
N PRO A 471 4.68 -27.33 3.92
CA PRO A 471 4.56 -28.67 4.46
C PRO A 471 5.16 -29.70 3.49
N ARG A 472 5.88 -30.70 4.03
CA ARG A 472 6.30 -31.85 3.22
C ARG A 472 5.06 -32.60 2.77
N SER A 473 4.97 -32.94 1.50
CA SER A 473 4.00 -33.94 1.05
C SER A 473 4.26 -35.23 1.85
N HIS A 474 3.26 -35.70 2.60
CA HIS A 474 3.38 -36.97 3.33
C HIS A 474 3.60 -38.07 2.29
N ARG A 475 4.77 -38.73 2.31
CA ARG A 475 4.92 -40.05 1.68
C ARG A 475 3.98 -40.98 2.43
N GLY A 476 2.87 -41.34 1.80
CA GLY A 476 1.94 -42.32 2.34
C GLY A 476 2.67 -43.60 2.73
N THR A 477 2.35 -44.11 3.92
CA THR A 477 2.37 -45.55 4.18
C THR A 477 1.54 -46.24 3.08
N PRO A 478 2.07 -47.26 2.38
CA PRO A 478 1.31 -48.00 1.38
C PRO A 478 0.22 -48.86 2.04
N PRO A 479 -0.81 -49.27 1.28
CA PRO A 479 -1.93 -50.08 1.77
C PRO A 479 -1.51 -51.45 2.32
#